data_AF-A0A0F9G815-F1
#
_entry.id   AF-A0A0F9G815-F1
#
_cell.length_a   1.000
_cell.length_b   1.000
_cell.length_c   1.000
_cell.angle_alpha   90.00
_cell.angle_beta   90.00
_cell.angle_gamma   90.00
#
_symmetry.space_group_name_H-M   'P 1'
#
loop_
_entity.id
_entity.type
_entity.pdbx_description
1 polymer ?
#
loop_
_entity_poly.entity_id
_entity_poly.type
_entity_poly.pdbx_seq_one_letter_code
_entity_poly.pdbx_strand_id
1 'polypeptide(L)'
;QTLGNDETDQRGDPEGRRVGREGGYEPGLEPALGEEQESTAGAEGEQGNAPEKPPETDPSPEPAQSESDPDPAPAPEPAQSTERPYPPDTVKASVLEAVERFKGTNRNAKITEHQTFAEFAQWQLNECFNEPDQTELIGKVLLFLFGKASIDDLNGAQCRAILDWLKPSKNKVEDIVPNALSMQEARLIAQLILAETAEGNNTDA
;
A
#
# COMPACT_ATOMS: atom_id res chain seq x y z
N GLN A 1 -45.81 29.13 39.72
CA GLN A 1 -45.65 29.09 41.19
C GLN A 1 -44.99 27.77 41.53
N THR A 2 -43.86 27.80 42.26
CA THR A 2 -43.31 26.76 43.18
C THR A 2 -43.07 25.35 42.63
N LEU A 3 -41.92 24.64 42.75
CA LEU A 3 -40.64 24.67 43.50
C LEU A 3 -39.66 23.82 42.63
N GLY A 4 -38.34 24.01 42.59
CA GLY A 4 -37.40 23.95 43.70
C GLY A 4 -36.95 22.51 43.96
N ASN A 5 -35.63 22.29 44.09
CA ASN A 5 -34.88 21.07 44.49
C ASN A 5 -34.36 20.22 43.30
N ASP A 6 -33.17 19.66 43.29
CA ASP A 6 -32.17 19.51 44.34
C ASP A 6 -30.78 19.29 43.71
N GLU A 7 -29.80 19.78 44.45
CA GLU A 7 -28.37 19.69 44.28
C GLU A 7 -27.89 18.25 44.52
N THR A 8 -27.05 17.67 43.67
CA THR A 8 -26.13 16.61 44.13
C THR A 8 -24.80 16.66 43.39
N ASP A 9 -23.88 17.36 44.04
CA ASP A 9 -22.43 17.20 43.99
C ASP A 9 -22.08 15.71 44.21
N GLN A 10 -21.34 15.10 43.28
CA GLN A 10 -20.34 14.08 43.64
C GLN A 10 -19.09 14.25 42.79
N ARG A 11 -18.14 14.96 43.40
CA ARG A 11 -16.70 14.87 43.20
C ARG A 11 -16.24 13.40 43.17
N GLY A 12 -15.29 13.07 42.30
CA GLY A 12 -14.71 11.73 42.28
C GLY A 12 -13.51 11.56 41.35
N ASP A 13 -12.53 12.46 41.41
CA ASP A 13 -11.13 12.21 41.00
C ASP A 13 -10.23 12.91 42.04
N PRO A 14 -8.97 12.52 42.29
CA PRO A 14 -8.16 11.49 41.65
C PRO A 14 -7.36 10.63 42.68
N GLU A 15 -6.41 9.86 42.17
CA GLU A 15 -5.25 9.26 42.86
C GLU A 15 -5.32 7.77 43.23
N GLY A 16 -4.32 7.05 42.70
CA GLY A 16 -3.75 5.91 43.40
C GLY A 16 -3.40 4.75 42.49
N ARG A 17 -2.16 4.73 41.97
CA ARG A 17 -1.16 3.68 42.25
C ARG A 17 0.02 3.77 41.27
N ARG A 18 1.05 4.50 41.68
CA ARG A 18 2.44 4.15 41.35
C ARG A 18 2.90 3.07 42.32
N VAL A 19 3.32 1.92 41.80
CA VAL A 19 4.37 1.05 42.37
C VAL A 19 4.97 0.37 41.13
N GLY A 20 6.20 0.69 40.72
CA GLY A 20 7.39 -0.09 41.10
C GLY A 20 7.49 -1.33 40.20
N ARG A 21 8.64 -1.79 39.69
CA ARG A 21 10.00 -1.72 40.20
C ARG A 21 10.78 -2.76 39.36
N GLU A 22 12.04 -2.45 39.00
CA GLU A 22 13.15 -3.37 38.66
C GLU A 22 12.92 -4.31 37.44
N GLY A 23 13.72 -4.29 36.38
CA GLY A 23 15.17 -4.45 36.36
C GLY A 23 15.48 -5.68 35.50
N GLY A 24 16.33 -5.56 34.48
CA GLY A 24 16.72 -6.71 33.65
C GLY A 24 17.20 -6.34 32.25
N TYR A 25 18.31 -5.59 32.17
CA TYR A 25 19.17 -5.62 30.99
C TYR A 25 19.99 -6.91 31.05
N GLU A 26 19.77 -7.84 30.13
CA GLU A 26 20.77 -8.84 29.75
C GLU A 26 21.32 -8.47 28.36
N PRO A 27 22.56 -7.96 28.26
CA PRO A 27 23.31 -7.95 27.01
C PRO A 27 24.03 -9.30 26.86
N GLY A 28 23.41 -10.23 26.15
CA GLY A 28 23.97 -11.55 25.85
C GLY A 28 24.43 -11.67 24.41
N LEU A 29 25.72 -11.38 24.19
CA LEU A 29 26.63 -11.99 23.21
C LEU A 29 26.26 -11.88 21.71
N GLU A 30 27.00 -11.01 21.03
CA GLU A 30 27.33 -11.06 19.60
C GLU A 30 28.12 -12.35 19.21
N PRO A 31 28.70 -12.46 18.01
CA PRO A 31 28.11 -12.96 16.77
C PRO A 31 28.80 -14.27 16.32
N ALA A 32 28.08 -15.21 15.69
CA ALA A 32 28.71 -16.31 14.98
C ALA A 32 28.80 -15.97 13.50
N LEU A 33 29.92 -15.35 13.12
CA LEU A 33 30.48 -15.38 11.78
C LEU A 33 30.82 -16.83 11.42
N GLY A 34 30.29 -17.32 10.30
CA GLY A 34 30.89 -18.39 9.50
C GLY A 34 30.92 -17.87 8.07
N GLU A 35 32.02 -17.26 7.66
CA GLU A 35 33.13 -17.91 6.95
C GLU A 35 32.66 -18.56 5.63
N GLU A 36 32.82 -17.74 4.58
CA GLU A 36 33.45 -18.07 3.31
C GLU A 36 33.66 -19.54 2.94
N GLN A 37 33.07 -19.96 1.83
CA GLN A 37 33.79 -20.80 0.88
C GLN A 37 33.45 -20.47 -0.57
N GLU A 38 34.51 -19.99 -1.22
CA GLU A 38 34.72 -19.69 -2.62
C GLU A 38 34.76 -20.97 -3.49
N SER A 39 34.67 -20.77 -4.81
CA SER A 39 35.28 -21.62 -5.86
C SER A 39 34.53 -22.94 -6.18
N THR A 40 34.30 -23.36 -7.43
CA THR A 40 34.97 -23.11 -8.73
C THR A 40 34.01 -23.31 -9.92
N ALA A 41 34.38 -22.70 -11.04
CA ALA A 41 33.89 -22.99 -12.38
C ALA A 41 34.51 -24.28 -12.97
N GLY A 42 33.80 -24.91 -13.92
CA GLY A 42 34.28 -25.90 -14.89
C GLY A 42 33.08 -26.39 -15.72
N ALA A 43 32.89 -26.05 -17.00
CA ALA A 43 33.66 -26.34 -18.22
C ALA A 43 33.62 -27.82 -18.68
N GLU A 44 32.82 -28.02 -19.75
CA GLU A 44 33.08 -28.84 -20.96
C GLU A 44 32.97 -30.39 -20.97
N GLY A 45 32.44 -30.89 -22.10
CA GLY A 45 32.45 -32.30 -22.56
C GLY A 45 31.07 -32.99 -22.43
N GLU A 46 30.46 -33.64 -23.42
CA GLU A 46 31.04 -34.40 -24.53
C GLU A 46 29.97 -34.72 -25.61
N GLN A 47 30.48 -35.13 -26.77
CA GLN A 47 29.86 -35.32 -28.09
C GLN A 47 28.88 -36.50 -28.21
N GLY A 48 28.07 -36.51 -29.28
CA GLY A 48 27.39 -37.74 -29.71
C GLY A 48 26.55 -37.68 -30.99
N ASN A 49 27.22 -37.58 -32.15
CA ASN A 49 26.85 -38.14 -33.47
C ASN A 49 25.55 -37.76 -34.23
N ALA A 50 25.75 -37.05 -35.35
CA ALA A 50 24.99 -37.13 -36.61
C ALA A 50 25.14 -38.55 -37.25
N PRO A 51 24.51 -38.95 -38.40
CA PRO A 51 24.02 -38.17 -39.55
C PRO A 51 22.63 -38.67 -40.04
N GLU A 52 21.96 -38.27 -41.13
CA GLU A 52 22.35 -38.25 -42.55
C GLU A 52 21.16 -37.64 -43.35
N LYS A 53 21.47 -36.88 -44.41
CA LYS A 53 20.51 -36.37 -45.43
C LYS A 53 20.45 -37.39 -46.59
N PRO A 54 19.38 -37.47 -47.40
CA PRO A 54 19.39 -36.75 -48.69
C PRO A 54 18.01 -36.20 -49.14
N PRO A 55 17.94 -35.43 -50.26
CA PRO A 55 16.84 -34.52 -50.61
C PRO A 55 15.99 -34.94 -51.85
N GLU A 56 15.07 -34.02 -52.18
CA GLU A 56 14.31 -33.81 -53.44
C GLU A 56 13.00 -34.58 -53.64
N THR A 57 11.90 -33.84 -53.86
CA THR A 57 11.07 -33.83 -55.08
C THR A 57 9.93 -32.79 -54.93
N ASP A 58 9.83 -31.83 -55.86
CA ASP A 58 8.65 -30.97 -56.13
C ASP A 58 7.75 -31.70 -57.15
N PRO A 59 6.39 -31.67 -57.07
CA PRO A 59 5.66 -30.60 -57.76
C PRO A 59 4.37 -30.09 -57.05
N SER A 60 4.06 -28.82 -57.28
CA SER A 60 2.76 -28.16 -57.02
C SER A 60 1.57 -28.88 -57.68
N PRO A 61 0.36 -28.82 -57.09
CA PRO A 61 -0.64 -27.86 -57.58
C PRO A 61 -1.51 -27.18 -56.48
N GLU A 62 -1.88 -25.93 -56.72
CA GLU A 62 -2.96 -25.14 -56.08
C GLU A 62 -4.36 -25.80 -56.22
N PRO A 63 -5.48 -25.25 -55.66
CA PRO A 63 -5.66 -24.23 -54.61
C PRO A 63 -6.73 -24.62 -53.54
N ALA A 64 -6.77 -23.97 -52.37
CA ALA A 64 -8.00 -23.92 -51.57
C ALA A 64 -8.05 -22.65 -50.72
N GLN A 65 -9.02 -21.80 -51.07
CA GLN A 65 -9.48 -20.67 -50.28
C GLN A 65 -9.92 -21.16 -48.90
N SER A 66 -9.44 -20.52 -47.84
CA SER A 66 -10.16 -20.45 -46.59
C SER A 66 -10.04 -19.03 -46.09
N GLU A 67 -11.18 -18.36 -46.14
CA GLU A 67 -11.45 -17.04 -45.59
C GLU A 67 -10.83 -16.95 -44.20
N SER A 68 -9.83 -16.08 -44.06
CA SER A 68 -9.35 -15.68 -42.74
C SER A 68 -10.42 -14.81 -42.12
N ASP A 69 -11.16 -15.41 -41.19
CA ASP A 69 -11.96 -14.71 -40.19
C ASP A 69 -11.06 -13.62 -39.56
N PRO A 70 -11.42 -12.32 -39.61
CA PRO A 70 -10.64 -11.32 -38.92
C PRO A 70 -10.78 -11.55 -37.42
N ASP A 71 -9.69 -12.02 -36.82
CA ASP A 71 -9.43 -12.03 -35.38
C ASP A 71 -10.04 -10.77 -34.74
N PRO A 72 -10.94 -10.88 -33.76
CA PRO A 72 -11.55 -9.71 -33.15
C PRO A 72 -10.43 -8.91 -32.48
N ALA A 73 -10.16 -7.73 -33.06
CA ALA A 73 -9.18 -6.79 -32.56
C ALA A 73 -9.28 -6.70 -31.02
N PRO A 74 -8.15 -6.83 -30.29
CA PRO A 74 -8.17 -6.71 -28.85
C PRO A 74 -8.88 -5.41 -28.49
N ALA A 75 -9.86 -5.51 -27.58
CA ALA A 75 -10.59 -4.37 -27.07
C ALA A 75 -9.58 -3.27 -26.69
N PRO A 76 -9.83 -1.99 -27.05
CA PRO A 76 -8.92 -0.92 -26.68
C PRO A 76 -8.77 -0.95 -25.16
N GLU A 77 -7.54 -1.22 -24.70
CA GLU A 77 -7.17 -0.97 -23.31
C GLU A 77 -7.63 0.46 -22.99
N PRO A 78 -8.32 0.70 -21.87
CA PRO A 78 -8.72 2.06 -21.52
C PRO A 78 -7.45 2.87 -21.29
N ALA A 79 -7.05 3.62 -22.31
CA ALA A 79 -6.01 4.62 -22.26
C ALA A 79 -6.51 5.77 -21.38
N GLN A 80 -6.35 5.62 -20.07
CA GLN A 80 -6.30 6.75 -19.15
C GLN A 80 -4.94 6.75 -18.49
N SER A 81 -3.92 7.08 -19.28
CA SER A 81 -2.72 7.74 -18.75
C SER A 81 -3.13 9.15 -18.34
N THR A 82 -3.95 9.28 -17.31
CA THR A 82 -4.07 10.56 -16.60
C THR A 82 -2.72 10.75 -15.92
N GLU A 83 -1.95 11.70 -16.39
CA GLU A 83 -0.59 11.92 -15.88
C GLU A 83 -0.69 12.29 -14.40
N ARG A 84 -0.04 11.49 -13.55
CA ARG A 84 0.00 11.74 -12.10
C ARG A 84 0.74 13.05 -11.82
N PRO A 85 0.36 13.82 -10.78
CA PRO A 85 -0.54 13.44 -9.68
C PRO A 85 -2.03 13.50 -10.04
N TYR A 86 -2.80 12.55 -9.49
CA TYR A 86 -4.25 12.54 -9.63
C TYR A 86 -4.94 13.56 -8.71
N PRO A 87 -6.11 14.11 -9.09
CA PRO A 87 -6.93 14.89 -8.17
C PRO A 87 -7.50 14.01 -7.03
N PRO A 88 -7.81 14.59 -5.85
CA PRO A 88 -8.27 13.85 -4.67
C PRO A 88 -9.38 12.81 -4.91
N ASP A 89 -10.43 13.18 -5.66
CA ASP A 89 -11.53 12.26 -5.97
C ASP A 89 -11.11 11.07 -6.82
N THR A 90 -10.20 11.28 -7.78
CA THR A 90 -9.65 10.19 -8.60
C THR A 90 -8.77 9.26 -7.77
N VAL A 91 -7.99 9.81 -6.84
CA VAL A 91 -7.23 8.99 -5.86
C VAL A 91 -8.19 8.14 -5.04
N LYS A 92 -9.24 8.74 -4.47
CA LYS A 92 -10.24 8.01 -3.68
C LYS A 92 -10.90 6.89 -4.48
N ALA A 93 -11.33 7.17 -5.71
CA ALA A 93 -11.93 6.16 -6.57
C ALA A 93 -10.96 5.01 -6.87
N SER A 94 -9.71 5.31 -7.22
CA SER A 94 -8.67 4.31 -7.51
C SER A 94 -8.33 3.46 -6.28
N VAL A 95 -8.21 4.08 -5.11
CA VAL A 95 -7.95 3.38 -3.85
C VAL A 95 -9.11 2.45 -3.49
N LEU A 96 -10.36 2.91 -3.62
CA LEU A 96 -11.53 2.07 -3.35
C LEU A 96 -11.67 0.91 -4.34
N GLU A 97 -11.34 1.13 -5.62
CA GLU A 97 -11.26 0.04 -6.60
C GLU A 97 -10.20 -0.99 -6.19
N ALA A 98 -9.02 -0.54 -5.73
CA ALA A 98 -7.99 -1.43 -5.21
C ALA A 98 -8.48 -2.22 -3.98
N VAL A 99 -9.26 -1.60 -3.08
CA VAL A 99 -9.89 -2.31 -1.96
C VAL A 99 -10.77 -3.46 -2.46
N GLU A 100 -11.62 -3.24 -3.47
CA GLU A 100 -12.45 -4.30 -4.04
C GLU A 100 -11.62 -5.44 -4.64
N ARG A 101 -10.51 -5.11 -5.34
CA ARG A 101 -9.55 -6.11 -5.84
C ARG A 101 -8.97 -6.96 -4.70
N PHE A 102 -8.65 -6.34 -3.57
CA PHE A 102 -8.03 -7.03 -2.43
C PHE A 102 -9.01 -7.76 -1.51
N LYS A 103 -10.30 -7.39 -1.49
CA LYS A 103 -11.35 -8.10 -0.73
C LYS A 103 -11.46 -9.58 -1.13
N GLY A 104 -11.29 -9.88 -2.42
CA GLY A 104 -11.35 -11.25 -2.95
C GLY A 104 -10.11 -12.10 -2.66
N THR A 105 -8.95 -11.46 -2.46
CA THR A 105 -7.67 -12.14 -2.23
C THR A 105 -7.42 -12.46 -0.75
N ASN A 106 -8.22 -11.90 0.17
CA ASN A 106 -7.90 -11.87 1.60
C ASN A 106 -8.98 -12.42 2.52
N ARG A 107 -9.80 -13.39 2.07
CA ARG A 107 -10.66 -14.16 2.99
C ARG A 107 -9.87 -14.87 4.12
N ASN A 108 -8.54 -14.97 4.02
CA ASN A 108 -7.69 -15.74 4.92
C ASN A 108 -6.39 -15.05 5.39
N ALA A 109 -6.22 -13.73 5.24
CA ALA A 109 -5.03 -13.07 5.84
C ALA A 109 -5.04 -13.33 7.35
N LYS A 110 -3.95 -13.90 7.86
CA LYS A 110 -3.80 -14.12 9.30
C LYS A 110 -3.75 -12.76 10.00
N ILE A 111 -4.22 -12.70 11.26
CA ILE A 111 -4.18 -11.48 12.09
C ILE A 111 -2.79 -10.83 12.06
N THR A 112 -1.73 -11.66 12.10
CA THR A 112 -0.33 -11.22 12.01
C THR A 112 0.00 -10.50 10.69
N GLU A 113 -0.53 -10.97 9.56
CA GLU A 113 -0.29 -10.33 8.25
C GLU A 113 -1.02 -8.98 8.17
N HIS A 114 -2.24 -8.90 8.71
CA HIS A 114 -2.97 -7.62 8.80
C HIS A 114 -2.19 -6.59 9.63
N GLN A 115 -1.68 -6.98 10.79
CA GLN A 115 -0.88 -6.11 11.64
C GLN A 115 0.36 -5.59 10.90
N THR A 116 1.09 -6.47 10.19
CA THR A 116 2.25 -6.06 9.37
C THR A 116 1.86 -5.08 8.27
N PHE A 117 0.73 -5.28 7.58
CA PHE A 117 0.28 -4.34 6.55
C PHE A 117 -0.16 -2.99 7.12
N ALA A 118 -0.81 -2.98 8.29
CA ALA A 118 -1.22 -1.75 8.97
C ALA A 118 -0.01 -0.93 9.43
N GLU A 119 0.95 -1.56 10.10
CA GLU A 119 2.21 -0.93 10.53
C GLU A 119 2.99 -0.37 9.34
N PHE A 120 3.09 -1.14 8.24
CA PHE A 120 3.80 -0.71 7.05
C PHE A 120 3.08 0.43 6.32
N ALA A 121 1.75 0.39 6.20
CA ALA A 121 0.96 1.48 5.63
C ALA A 121 1.08 2.77 6.47
N GLN A 122 1.08 2.64 7.80
CA GLN A 122 1.23 3.76 8.72
C GLN A 122 2.59 4.42 8.54
N TRP A 123 3.66 3.61 8.47
CA TRP A 123 4.99 4.12 8.23
C TRP A 123 5.08 4.86 6.87
N GLN A 124 4.54 4.29 5.79
CA GLN A 124 4.56 4.94 4.48
C GLN A 124 3.72 6.22 4.43
N LEU A 125 2.61 6.30 5.17
CA LEU A 125 1.84 7.54 5.30
C LEU A 125 2.58 8.60 6.12
N ASN A 126 3.30 8.21 7.18
CA ASN A 126 4.18 9.13 7.92
C ASN A 126 5.25 9.74 7.00
N GLU A 127 5.88 8.94 6.14
CA GLU A 127 6.88 9.44 5.18
C GLU A 127 6.27 10.44 4.16
N CYS A 128 4.96 10.41 3.91
CA CYS A 128 4.29 11.39 3.04
C CYS A 128 4.29 12.82 3.64
N PHE A 129 4.26 12.89 4.97
CA PHE A 129 4.09 14.11 5.77
C PHE A 129 5.22 14.22 6.78
N ASN A 130 6.31 14.90 6.41
CA ASN A 130 7.43 15.17 7.32
C ASN A 130 7.19 16.49 8.10
N GLU A 131 6.05 16.56 8.80
CA GLU A 131 5.57 17.77 9.49
C GLU A 131 5.17 17.44 10.94
N PRO A 132 5.23 18.41 11.88
CA PRO A 132 4.88 18.17 13.28
C PRO A 132 3.45 17.66 13.47
N ASP A 133 2.54 18.06 12.59
CA ASP A 133 1.11 17.70 12.63
C ASP A 133 0.78 16.49 11.74
N GLN A 134 1.78 15.69 11.34
CA GLN A 134 1.61 14.55 10.43
C GLN A 134 0.51 13.59 10.84
N THR A 135 0.35 13.32 12.14
CA THR A 135 -0.69 12.42 12.66
C THR A 135 -2.09 12.93 12.32
N GLU A 136 -2.32 14.24 12.44
CA GLU A 136 -3.60 14.85 12.09
C GLU A 136 -3.82 14.81 10.56
N LEU A 137 -2.78 15.13 9.77
CA LEU A 137 -2.85 15.10 8.31
C LEU A 137 -3.15 13.69 7.79
N ILE A 138 -2.53 12.66 8.37
CA ILE A 138 -2.82 11.26 8.06
C ILE A 138 -4.27 10.93 8.42
N GLY A 139 -4.73 11.30 9.62
CA GLY A 139 -6.11 11.09 10.03
C GLY A 139 -7.12 11.72 9.05
N LYS A 140 -6.85 12.94 8.55
CA LYS A 140 -7.67 13.60 7.52
C LYS A 140 -7.68 12.82 6.20
N VAL A 141 -6.51 12.38 5.73
CA VAL A 141 -6.41 11.55 4.50
C VAL A 141 -7.20 10.26 4.65
N LEU A 142 -7.06 9.55 5.77
CA LEU A 142 -7.79 8.31 6.04
C LEU A 142 -9.30 8.56 6.11
N LEU A 143 -9.72 9.68 6.71
CA LEU A 143 -11.12 10.04 6.82
C LEU A 143 -11.71 10.33 5.43
N PHE A 144 -10.96 11.02 4.58
CA PHE A 144 -11.38 11.28 3.21
C PHE A 144 -11.48 10.00 2.37
N LEU A 145 -10.47 9.12 2.44
CA LEU A 145 -10.42 7.90 1.62
C LEU A 145 -11.44 6.85 2.08
N PHE A 146 -11.57 6.63 3.39
CA PHE A 146 -12.30 5.49 3.95
C PHE A 146 -13.36 5.85 4.99
N GLY A 147 -13.46 7.12 5.40
CA GLY A 147 -14.31 7.52 6.52
C GLY A 147 -13.80 7.03 7.88
N LYS A 148 -12.49 6.79 8.01
CA LYS A 148 -11.84 6.28 9.23
C LYS A 148 -10.77 7.25 9.72
N ALA A 149 -10.64 7.40 11.04
CA ALA A 149 -9.69 8.36 11.62
C ALA A 149 -8.31 7.74 11.92
N SER A 150 -8.25 6.42 12.14
CA SER A 150 -7.01 5.69 12.41
C SER A 150 -6.76 4.58 11.39
N ILE A 151 -5.49 4.22 11.21
CA ILE A 151 -5.07 3.01 10.48
C ILE A 151 -5.57 1.75 11.18
N ASP A 152 -5.68 1.75 12.51
CA ASP A 152 -6.13 0.58 13.27
C ASP A 152 -7.60 0.21 12.97
N ASP A 153 -8.38 1.17 12.48
CA ASP A 153 -9.78 0.95 12.07
C ASP A 153 -9.91 0.34 10.66
N LEU A 154 -8.79 0.18 9.95
CA LEU A 154 -8.75 -0.34 8.59
C LEU A 154 -8.62 -1.85 8.58
N ASN A 155 -9.33 -2.50 7.65
CA ASN A 155 -9.11 -3.91 7.37
C ASN A 155 -7.88 -4.11 6.46
N GLY A 156 -7.41 -5.35 6.35
CA GLY A 156 -6.21 -5.65 5.54
C GLY A 156 -6.32 -5.33 4.05
N ALA A 157 -7.53 -5.34 3.47
CA ALA A 157 -7.71 -4.90 2.07
C ALA A 157 -7.51 -3.38 1.93
N GLN A 158 -7.96 -2.60 2.91
CA GLN A 158 -7.74 -1.15 2.98
C GLN A 158 -6.25 -0.82 3.18
N CYS A 159 -5.57 -1.47 4.12
CA CYS A 159 -4.13 -1.26 4.32
C CYS A 159 -3.33 -1.59 3.05
N ARG A 160 -3.70 -2.68 2.35
CA ARG A 160 -3.04 -3.06 1.10
C ARG A 160 -3.36 -2.12 -0.05
N ALA A 161 -4.57 -1.58 -0.13
CA ALA A 161 -4.94 -0.56 -1.10
C ALA A 161 -4.14 0.74 -0.90
N ILE A 162 -3.89 1.14 0.35
CA ILE A 162 -2.98 2.25 0.66
C ILE A 162 -1.58 1.95 0.11
N LEU A 163 -1.03 0.77 0.38
CA LEU A 163 0.30 0.40 -0.10
C LEU A 163 0.38 0.31 -1.63
N ASP A 164 -0.68 -0.18 -2.30
CA ASP A 164 -0.79 -0.23 -3.77
C ASP A 164 -0.82 1.18 -4.39
N TRP A 165 -1.44 2.13 -3.69
CA TRP A 165 -1.47 3.54 -4.09
C TRP A 165 -0.14 4.24 -3.83
N LEU A 166 0.45 4.05 -2.64
CA LEU A 166 1.72 4.68 -2.26
C LEU A 166 2.90 4.14 -3.05
N LYS A 167 2.81 2.91 -3.59
CA LYS A 167 3.85 2.23 -4.38
C LYS A 167 5.25 2.39 -3.75
N PRO A 168 5.43 1.93 -2.50
CA PRO A 168 6.71 2.06 -1.81
C PRO A 168 7.83 1.41 -2.62
N SER A 169 8.95 2.11 -2.76
CA SER A 169 10.10 1.65 -3.53
C SER A 169 11.40 2.00 -2.83
N LYS A 170 12.44 1.18 -3.03
CA LYS A 170 13.76 1.44 -2.47
C LYS A 170 14.41 2.64 -3.17
N ASN A 171 14.89 3.60 -2.39
CA ASN A 171 15.71 4.70 -2.89
C ASN A 171 17.18 4.26 -3.08
N LYS A 172 18.05 5.20 -3.46
CA LYS A 172 19.49 4.94 -3.69
C LYS A 172 20.28 4.58 -2.42
N VAL A 173 19.71 4.83 -1.24
CA VAL A 173 20.28 4.58 0.09
C VAL A 173 19.62 3.35 0.74
N GLU A 174 18.86 2.58 -0.03
CA GLU A 174 18.10 1.40 0.40
C GLU A 174 16.91 1.68 1.33
N ASP A 175 16.56 2.93 1.61
CA ASP A 175 15.35 3.26 2.36
C ASP A 175 14.10 3.02 1.50
N ILE A 176 13.07 2.44 2.09
CA ILE A 176 11.78 2.23 1.43
C ILE A 176 10.94 3.49 1.61
N VAL A 177 10.81 4.27 0.53
CA VAL A 177 10.04 5.52 0.55
C VAL A 177 8.80 5.42 -0.34
N PRO A 178 7.73 6.17 -0.02
CA PRO A 178 6.58 6.26 -0.89
C PRO A 178 6.96 6.85 -2.24
N ASN A 179 6.18 6.54 -3.27
CA ASN A 179 6.34 7.18 -4.57
C ASN A 179 6.09 8.69 -4.45
N ALA A 180 6.99 9.50 -5.03
CA ALA A 180 6.93 10.96 -4.91
C ALA A 180 5.61 11.58 -5.40
N LEU A 181 4.99 11.00 -6.43
CA LEU A 181 3.69 11.47 -6.93
C LEU A 181 2.56 11.08 -5.96
N SER A 182 2.67 9.93 -5.28
CA SER A 182 1.70 9.54 -4.24
C SER A 182 1.79 10.45 -3.02
N MET A 183 3.00 10.88 -2.65
CA MET A 183 3.19 11.88 -1.60
C MET A 183 2.54 13.22 -1.98
N GLN A 184 2.68 13.65 -3.23
CA GLN A 184 2.04 14.87 -3.72
C GLN A 184 0.51 14.77 -3.67
N GLU A 185 -0.05 13.64 -4.10
CA GLU A 185 -1.49 13.36 -4.01
C GLU A 185 -2.00 13.37 -2.57
N ALA A 186 -1.27 12.75 -1.64
CA ALA A 186 -1.62 12.76 -0.21
C ALA A 186 -1.67 14.20 0.35
N ARG A 187 -0.72 15.04 -0.05
CA ARG A 187 -0.70 16.47 0.33
C ARG A 187 -1.86 17.25 -0.27
N LEU A 188 -2.24 16.98 -1.52
CA LEU A 188 -3.41 17.62 -2.15
C LEU A 188 -4.70 17.27 -1.42
N ILE A 189 -4.87 16.00 -0.99
CA ILE A 189 -6.01 15.58 -0.16
C ILE A 189 -6.03 16.36 1.16
N ALA A 190 -4.89 16.42 1.86
CA ALA A 190 -4.81 17.14 3.13
C ALA A 190 -5.13 18.64 2.97
N GLN A 191 -4.62 19.30 1.92
CA GLN A 191 -4.89 20.70 1.62
C GLN A 191 -6.37 20.97 1.33
N LEU A 192 -7.02 20.09 0.55
CA LEU A 192 -8.46 20.20 0.26
C LEU A 192 -9.27 20.22 1.56
N ILE A 193 -9.02 19.28 2.46
CA ILE A 193 -9.76 19.14 3.72
C ILE A 193 -9.51 20.33 4.65
N LEU A 194 -8.28 20.83 4.70
CA LEU A 194 -7.95 22.02 5.49
C LEU A 194 -8.68 23.26 4.97
N ALA A 195 -8.82 23.42 3.64
CA ALA A 195 -9.60 24.50 3.04
C ALA A 195 -11.09 24.38 3.39
N GLU A 196 -11.69 23.19 3.24
CA GLU A 196 -13.10 22.95 3.59
C GLU A 196 -13.40 23.23 5.07
N THR A 197 -12.48 22.84 5.96
CA THR A 197 -12.62 23.08 7.41
C THR A 197 -12.55 24.57 7.75
N ALA A 198 -11.74 25.35 7.03
CA ALA A 198 -11.60 26.79 7.24
C ALA A 198 -12.86 27.55 6.79
N GLU A 199 -13.50 27.13 5.70
CA GLU A 199 -14.73 27.77 5.19
C GLU A 199 -15.95 27.45 6.07
N GLY A 200 -16.04 26.23 6.61
CA GLY A 200 -17.14 25.81 7.49
C GLY A 200 -17.21 26.60 8.81
N ASN A 201 -16.07 27.03 9.35
CA ASN A 201 -16.01 27.78 10.61
C ASN A 201 -16.42 29.26 10.50
N ASN A 202 -16.62 29.78 9.28
CA ASN A 202 -16.91 31.21 9.06
C ASN A 202 -18.41 31.52 8.85
N THR A 203 -19.27 30.50 8.92
CA THR A 203 -20.72 30.64 8.65
C THR A 203 -21.59 30.59 9.93
N ASP A 204 -20.99 30.44 11.11
CA ASP A 204 -21.69 30.35 12.41
C ASP A 204 -21.33 31.52 13.37
N ALA A 205 -20.94 32.68 12.82
CA ALA A 205 -20.62 33.89 13.59
C ALA A 205 -21.62 35.03 13.36
#